data_AF-A0A150PMF9-F1
#
_entry.id   AF-A0A150PMF9-F1
#
_cell.length_a   1.000
_cell.length_b   1.000
_cell.length_c   1.000
_cell.angle_alpha   90.00
_cell.angle_beta   90.00
_cell.angle_gamma   90.00
#
_symmetry.space_group_name_H-M   'P 1'
#
loop_
_entity.id
_entity.type
_entity.pdbx_description
1 polymer ?
#
loop_
_entity_poly.entity_id
_entity_poly.type
_entity_poly.pdbx_seq_one_letter_code
_entity_poly.pdbx_strand_id
1 'polypeptide(L)'
;MDPLLSSATVVAGVTAALHAFVDGPAVVPPLHRGQVETLCSPLALLCAPLGAGGAVGWGDVLAWASSAVLAALAAVHVYWGLGGGWPGDARHEKVEVVVGLPKGSPFPSLSQCLLVAFLLASSAALVLAQRYGRDALPASPVRVGVWAVVVVLGARGVGGFFDARLRPATRALPYDRLNRLVYSPLSLALAAAVAGAALD
;
A
#
# COMPACT_ATOMS: atom_id res chain seq x y z
N MET A 1 0.87 17.06 -27.90
CA MET A 1 0.63 16.94 -26.44
C MET A 1 1.63 15.94 -25.93
N ASP A 2 2.67 16.42 -25.23
CA ASP A 2 3.90 15.67 -25.07
C ASP A 2 3.79 14.72 -23.86
N PRO A 3 3.95 13.39 -24.05
CA PRO A 3 3.83 12.39 -22.99
C PRO A 3 4.88 12.54 -21.88
N LEU A 4 5.96 13.28 -22.12
CA LEU A 4 7.03 13.57 -21.16
C LEU A 4 6.63 14.63 -20.12
N LEU A 5 5.70 15.54 -20.44
CA LEU A 5 5.18 16.52 -19.48
C LEU A 5 4.29 15.86 -18.42
N SER A 6 3.58 14.77 -18.79
CA SER A 6 2.64 14.06 -17.90
C SER A 6 3.35 13.28 -16.79
N SER A 7 4.49 12.64 -17.10
CA SER A 7 5.29 11.94 -16.09
C SER A 7 5.95 12.91 -15.11
N ALA A 8 6.36 14.09 -15.57
CA ALA A 8 6.90 15.15 -14.71
C ALA A 8 5.83 15.71 -13.75
N THR A 9 4.57 15.81 -14.17
CA THR A 9 3.47 16.26 -13.30
C THR A 9 3.15 15.27 -12.19
N VAL A 10 3.24 13.96 -12.46
CA VAL A 10 2.99 12.91 -11.47
C VAL A 10 4.12 12.86 -10.43
N VAL A 11 5.37 12.95 -10.87
CA VAL A 11 6.53 13.03 -9.97
C VAL A 11 6.48 14.32 -9.15
N ALA A 12 6.16 15.46 -9.77
CA ALA A 12 6.00 16.73 -9.07
C ALA A 12 4.85 16.71 -8.05
N GLY A 13 3.74 16.01 -8.33
CA GLY A 13 2.63 15.85 -7.39
C GLY A 13 3.00 15.02 -6.16
N VAL A 14 3.77 13.94 -6.36
CA VAL A 14 4.27 13.09 -5.27
C VAL A 14 5.33 13.83 -4.45
N THR A 15 6.23 14.58 -5.09
CA THR A 15 7.24 15.41 -4.42
C THR A 15 6.62 16.58 -3.66
N ALA A 16 5.58 17.23 -4.19
CA ALA A 16 4.89 18.33 -3.53
C ALA A 16 4.10 17.84 -2.30
N ALA A 17 3.47 16.67 -2.38
CA ALA A 17 2.80 16.03 -1.24
C ALA A 17 3.80 15.63 -0.13
N LEU A 18 5.01 15.20 -0.52
CA LEU A 18 6.10 14.92 0.41
C LEU A 18 6.66 16.19 1.06
N HIS A 19 6.81 17.28 0.32
CA HIS A 19 7.23 18.57 0.87
C HIS A 19 6.21 19.14 1.86
N ALA A 20 4.91 19.08 1.52
CA ALA A 20 3.85 19.54 2.41
C ALA A 20 3.74 18.73 3.71
N PHE A 21 4.18 17.47 3.70
CA PHE A 21 4.25 16.62 4.89
C PHE A 21 5.49 16.91 5.75
N VAL A 22 6.60 17.37 5.15
CA VAL A 22 7.86 17.66 5.84
C VAL A 22 7.90 19.08 6.42
N ASP A 23 7.30 20.06 5.76
CA ASP A 23 7.53 21.48 6.10
C ASP A 23 6.59 22.08 7.17
N GLY A 24 5.62 21.32 7.70
CA GLY A 24 4.66 21.87 8.67
C GLY A 24 3.80 23.02 8.08
N PRO A 25 2.81 23.55 8.82
CA PRO A 25 1.76 24.35 8.20
C PRO A 25 2.26 25.77 7.86
N ALA A 26 2.51 26.00 6.57
CA ALA A 26 2.52 27.35 6.02
C ALA A 26 1.06 27.84 5.87
N VAL A 27 0.81 29.03 6.44
CA VAL A 27 -0.38 29.89 6.39
C VAL A 27 -1.37 29.55 5.27
N VAL A 28 -2.51 28.98 5.68
CA VAL A 28 -3.66 28.63 4.83
C VAL A 28 -4.54 29.88 4.64
N PRO A 29 -4.94 30.23 3.40
CA PRO A 29 -5.96 31.26 3.17
C PRO A 29 -7.31 30.86 3.78
N PRO A 30 -8.20 31.80 4.15
CA PRO A 30 -9.41 31.48 4.88
C PRO A 30 -10.34 30.56 4.06
N LEU A 31 -10.39 29.28 4.44
CA LEU A 31 -11.31 28.30 3.89
C LEU A 31 -12.70 28.47 4.51
N HIS A 32 -13.74 28.44 3.67
CA HIS A 32 -15.13 28.44 4.10
C HIS A 32 -15.41 27.24 5.02
N ARG A 33 -16.11 27.48 6.13
CA ARG A 33 -16.44 26.51 7.21
C ARG A 33 -16.89 25.12 6.72
N GLY A 34 -17.53 25.04 5.55
CA GLY A 34 -18.01 23.77 4.99
C GLY A 34 -16.94 22.83 4.41
N GLN A 35 -15.75 23.31 4.01
CA GLN A 35 -14.70 22.44 3.44
C GLN A 35 -13.83 21.76 4.49
N VAL A 36 -13.77 22.30 5.71
CA VAL A 36 -12.94 21.78 6.81
C VAL A 36 -13.52 20.48 7.38
N GLU A 37 -14.85 20.33 7.35
CA GLU A 37 -15.54 19.15 7.86
C GLU A 37 -15.36 17.92 6.95
N THR A 38 -15.18 18.12 5.64
CA THR A 38 -15.01 17.02 4.67
C THR A 38 -13.57 16.50 4.60
N LEU A 39 -12.57 17.33 4.90
CA LEU A 39 -11.15 16.97 4.78
C LEU A 39 -10.55 16.36 6.05
N CYS A 40 -11.10 16.65 7.23
CA CYS A 40 -10.51 16.25 8.52
C CYS A 40 -10.95 14.89 9.08
N SER A 41 -11.77 14.11 8.38
CA SER A 41 -12.30 12.85 8.94
C SER A 41 -11.93 11.63 8.10
N PRO A 42 -10.70 11.12 8.18
CA PRO A 42 -10.38 9.77 7.66
C PRO A 42 -11.22 8.69 8.37
N LEU A 43 -11.80 8.99 9.53
CA LEU A 43 -12.75 8.15 10.26
C LEU A 43 -14.17 8.15 9.66
N ALA A 44 -14.58 9.17 8.89
CA ALA A 44 -15.89 9.18 8.24
C ALA A 44 -16.00 8.13 7.13
N LEU A 45 -14.88 7.80 6.46
CA LEU A 45 -14.80 6.70 5.49
C LEU A 45 -14.87 5.31 6.14
N LEU A 46 -14.49 5.19 7.43
CA LEU A 46 -14.61 3.96 8.21
C LEU A 46 -16.02 3.77 8.81
N CYS A 47 -16.78 4.85 8.96
CA CYS A 47 -18.14 4.84 9.54
C CYS A 47 -19.27 4.97 8.49
N ALA A 48 -18.97 4.93 7.19
CA ALA A 48 -20.01 4.86 6.17
C ALA A 48 -20.85 3.59 6.43
N PRO A 49 -22.14 3.74 6.75
CA PRO A 49 -22.95 2.61 7.14
C PRO A 49 -23.03 1.62 5.98
N LEU A 50 -23.00 0.32 6.31
CA LEU A 50 -23.60 -0.73 5.52
C LEU A 50 -25.07 -0.35 5.26
N GLY A 51 -25.29 0.48 4.25
CA GLY A 51 -26.59 0.99 3.86
C GLY A 51 -27.43 -0.14 3.31
N ALA A 52 -28.46 -0.51 4.08
CA ALA A 52 -29.76 -1.02 3.65
C ALA A 52 -29.79 -1.85 2.35
N GLY A 53 -29.83 -3.18 2.48
CA GLY A 53 -30.57 -4.07 1.57
C GLY A 53 -30.07 -4.25 0.13
N GLY A 54 -28.97 -3.59 -0.28
CA GLY A 54 -28.32 -3.86 -1.57
C GLY A 54 -27.51 -5.15 -1.51
N ALA A 55 -27.65 -6.03 -2.51
CA ALA A 55 -26.75 -7.17 -2.65
C ALA A 55 -25.31 -6.66 -2.71
N VAL A 56 -24.44 -7.14 -1.81
CA VAL A 56 -23.01 -6.80 -1.83
C VAL A 56 -22.44 -7.26 -3.17
N GLY A 57 -21.99 -6.31 -3.99
CA GLY A 57 -21.36 -6.63 -5.26
C GLY A 57 -20.01 -7.30 -5.06
N TRP A 58 -19.57 -8.13 -6.00
CA TRP A 58 -18.25 -8.75 -5.95
C TRP A 58 -17.12 -7.72 -5.84
N GLY A 59 -17.21 -6.60 -6.57
CA GLY A 59 -16.29 -5.48 -6.43
C GLY A 59 -16.23 -4.88 -5.02
N ASP A 60 -17.33 -4.87 -4.26
CA ASP A 60 -17.34 -4.40 -2.87
C ASP A 60 -16.60 -5.39 -1.95
N VAL A 61 -16.84 -6.69 -2.13
CA VAL A 61 -16.11 -7.74 -1.41
C VAL A 61 -14.62 -7.64 -1.68
N LEU A 62 -14.22 -7.50 -2.96
CA LEU A 62 -12.83 -7.39 -3.37
C LEU A 62 -12.15 -6.12 -2.83
N ALA A 63 -12.85 -4.98 -2.86
CA ALA A 63 -12.35 -3.72 -2.31
C ALA A 63 -12.10 -3.84 -0.80
N TRP A 64 -13.07 -4.32 -0.03
CA TRP A 64 -12.91 -4.49 1.41
C TRP A 64 -11.86 -5.52 1.78
N ALA A 65 -11.86 -6.68 1.12
CA ALA A 65 -10.89 -7.75 1.40
C ALA A 65 -9.46 -7.31 1.11
N SER A 66 -9.19 -6.72 -0.06
CA SER A 66 -7.85 -6.26 -0.42
C SER A 66 -7.37 -5.12 0.48
N SER A 67 -8.24 -4.13 0.77
CA SER A 67 -7.90 -3.02 1.68
C SER A 67 -7.63 -3.48 3.11
N ALA A 68 -8.40 -4.43 3.62
CA ALA A 68 -8.16 -5.01 4.96
C ALA A 68 -6.81 -5.73 5.02
N VAL A 69 -6.45 -6.50 4.00
CA VAL A 69 -5.14 -7.17 3.95
C VAL A 69 -4.00 -6.16 3.81
N LEU A 70 -4.13 -5.14 2.96
CA LEU A 70 -3.13 -4.07 2.82
C LEU A 70 -2.92 -3.31 4.14
N ALA A 71 -4.01 -2.98 4.84
CA ALA A 71 -3.95 -2.33 6.16
C ALA A 71 -3.29 -3.23 7.22
N ALA A 72 -3.60 -4.53 7.24
CA ALA A 72 -2.94 -5.49 8.13
C ALA A 72 -1.44 -5.59 7.84
N LEU A 73 -1.04 -5.64 6.56
CA LEU A 73 0.37 -5.63 6.17
C LEU A 73 1.07 -4.32 6.56
N ALA A 74 0.38 -3.18 6.47
CA ALA A 74 0.91 -1.90 6.96
C ALA A 74 1.19 -1.94 8.47
N ALA A 75 0.25 -2.46 9.26
CA ALA A 75 0.43 -2.62 10.71
C ALA A 75 1.61 -3.53 11.06
N VAL A 76 1.81 -4.63 10.30
CA VAL A 76 2.96 -5.52 10.47
C VAL A 76 4.28 -4.77 10.21
N HIS A 77 4.34 -3.88 9.21
CA HIS A 77 5.54 -3.08 8.97
C HIS A 77 5.81 -2.07 10.09
N VAL A 78 4.78 -1.42 10.64
CA VAL A 78 4.95 -0.56 11.83
C VAL A 78 5.50 -1.39 13.00
N TYR A 79 4.91 -2.56 13.27
CA TYR A 79 5.38 -3.48 14.30
C TYR A 79 6.86 -3.86 14.13
N TRP A 80 7.28 -4.18 12.90
CA TRP A 80 8.68 -4.48 12.62
C TRP A 80 9.62 -3.28 12.78
N GLY A 81 9.18 -2.08 12.36
CA GLY A 81 9.93 -0.84 12.56
C GLY A 81 10.15 -0.53 14.04
N LEU A 82 9.16 -0.82 14.89
CA LEU A 82 9.25 -0.71 16.35
C LEU A 82 10.06 -1.85 17.00
N GLY A 83 10.51 -2.82 16.21
CA GLY A 83 11.41 -3.89 16.65
C GLY A 83 10.77 -5.23 16.95
N GLY A 84 9.51 -5.43 16.57
CA GLY A 84 8.78 -6.69 16.77
C GLY A 84 9.48 -7.94 16.22
N GLY A 85 9.47 -9.05 16.97
CA GLY A 85 10.25 -10.27 16.69
C GLY A 85 9.62 -11.28 15.72
N TRP A 86 8.29 -11.27 15.58
CA TRP A 86 7.56 -12.22 14.72
C TRP A 86 8.04 -12.14 13.26
N PRO A 87 8.14 -13.26 12.50
CA PRO A 87 7.69 -14.64 12.80
C PRO A 87 8.67 -15.55 13.55
N GLY A 88 9.77 -15.02 14.11
CA GLY A 88 10.72 -15.79 14.91
C GLY A 88 10.66 -15.46 16.41
N ASP A 89 11.31 -16.28 17.23
CA ASP A 89 11.40 -16.08 18.68
C ASP A 89 12.47 -15.03 19.02
N ALA A 90 13.47 -14.88 18.13
CA ALA A 90 14.53 -13.88 18.24
C ALA A 90 14.50 -12.85 17.09
N ARG A 91 14.85 -11.59 17.42
CA ARG A 91 14.92 -10.46 16.47
C ARG A 91 15.76 -10.73 15.22
N HIS A 92 16.72 -11.64 15.28
CA HIS A 92 17.61 -11.98 14.17
C HIS A 92 17.04 -13.03 13.22
N GLU A 93 16.12 -13.88 13.67
CA GLU A 93 15.56 -14.97 12.84
C GLU A 93 14.59 -14.44 11.78
N LYS A 94 13.88 -13.35 12.06
CA LYS A 94 13.01 -12.70 11.07
C LYS A 94 13.77 -12.14 9.86
N VAL A 95 15.07 -11.84 9.97
CA VAL A 95 15.87 -11.28 8.86
C VAL A 95 15.99 -12.30 7.72
N GLU A 96 16.30 -13.55 8.04
CA GLU A 96 16.44 -14.64 7.07
C GLU A 96 15.10 -15.06 6.47
N VAL A 97 14.01 -14.86 7.20
CA VAL A 97 12.66 -15.28 6.82
C VAL A 97 11.93 -14.21 6.00
N VAL A 98 12.02 -12.94 6.40
CA VAL A 98 11.22 -11.83 5.83
C VAL A 98 12.02 -10.99 4.85
N VAL A 99 13.31 -10.77 5.10
CA VAL A 99 14.15 -9.87 4.28
C VAL A 99 14.95 -10.66 3.24
N GLY A 100 15.32 -11.90 3.59
CA GLY A 100 16.20 -12.73 2.75
C GLY A 100 17.65 -12.30 2.85
N LEU A 101 18.10 -11.95 4.06
CA LEU A 101 19.52 -11.68 4.36
C LEU A 101 20.02 -12.67 5.42
N PRO A 102 21.33 -13.03 5.42
CA PRO A 102 21.89 -13.96 6.41
C PRO A 102 21.74 -13.47 7.85
N LYS A 103 21.67 -14.40 8.81
CA LYS A 103 21.66 -14.10 10.25
C LYS A 103 22.78 -13.13 10.63
N GLY A 104 22.45 -12.14 11.46
CA GLY A 104 23.37 -11.09 11.87
C GLY A 104 23.39 -9.87 10.94
N SER A 105 22.77 -9.94 9.77
CA SER A 105 22.56 -8.76 8.92
C SER A 105 21.64 -7.74 9.62
N PRO A 106 21.85 -6.42 9.40
CA PRO A 106 20.98 -5.40 9.97
C PRO A 106 19.56 -5.55 9.40
N PHE A 107 18.57 -5.48 10.27
CA PHE A 107 17.16 -5.38 9.85
C PHE A 107 16.92 -3.97 9.24
N PRO A 108 15.99 -3.82 8.28
CA PRO A 108 15.61 -2.52 7.74
C PRO A 108 15.34 -1.47 8.82
N SER A 109 15.71 -0.22 8.55
CA SER A 109 15.54 0.88 9.48
C SER A 109 14.06 1.13 9.78
N LEU A 110 13.78 1.82 10.90
CA LEU A 110 12.43 2.29 11.23
C LEU A 110 11.83 3.10 10.07
N SER A 111 12.61 4.01 9.48
CA SER A 111 12.14 4.85 8.37
C SER A 111 11.74 4.04 7.13
N GLN A 112 12.50 2.98 6.79
CA GLN A 112 12.16 2.09 5.70
C GLN A 112 10.86 1.33 5.98
N CYS A 113 10.67 0.85 7.20
CA CYS A 113 9.45 0.16 7.61
C CYS A 113 8.24 1.09 7.57
N LEU A 114 8.37 2.32 8.09
CA LEU A 114 7.31 3.32 8.08
C LEU A 114 6.95 3.78 6.67
N LEU A 115 7.92 3.90 5.76
CA LEU A 115 7.66 4.22 4.35
C LEU A 115 6.79 3.14 3.70
N VAL A 116 7.13 1.86 3.89
CA VAL A 116 6.33 0.75 3.34
C VAL A 116 4.94 0.70 3.99
N ALA A 117 4.86 0.91 5.31
CA ALA A 117 3.58 0.97 6.01
C ALA A 117 2.68 2.09 5.46
N PHE A 118 3.26 3.28 5.24
CA PHE A 118 2.55 4.41 4.64
C PHE A 118 2.04 4.07 3.23
N LEU A 119 2.90 3.52 2.36
CA LEU A 119 2.50 3.14 0.99
C LEU A 119 1.37 2.10 0.98
N LEU A 120 1.43 1.10 1.87
CA LEU A 120 0.38 0.08 2.00
C LEU A 120 -0.94 0.68 2.53
N ALA A 121 -0.87 1.55 3.53
CA ALA A 121 -2.04 2.24 4.07
C ALA A 121 -2.68 3.18 3.02
N SER A 122 -1.87 3.95 2.28
CA SER A 122 -2.34 4.77 1.17
C SER A 122 -2.96 3.93 0.06
N SER A 123 -2.39 2.75 -0.23
CA SER A 123 -2.96 1.82 -1.21
C SER A 123 -4.34 1.33 -0.78
N ALA A 124 -4.51 0.94 0.48
CA ALA A 124 -5.82 0.55 1.03
C ALA A 124 -6.84 1.70 0.93
N ALA A 125 -6.43 2.92 1.28
CA ALA A 125 -7.28 4.11 1.17
C ALA A 125 -7.67 4.41 -0.29
N LEU A 126 -6.74 4.30 -1.24
CA LEU A 126 -6.99 4.52 -2.67
C LEU A 126 -8.02 3.54 -3.23
N VAL A 127 -7.96 2.25 -2.84
CA VAL A 127 -8.92 1.24 -3.29
C VAL A 127 -10.33 1.56 -2.80
N LEU A 128 -10.49 1.92 -1.52
CA LEU A 128 -11.79 2.32 -0.97
C LEU A 128 -12.27 3.66 -1.56
N ALA A 129 -11.37 4.62 -1.76
CA ALA A 129 -11.69 5.92 -2.35
C ALA A 129 -12.16 5.79 -3.80
N GLN A 130 -11.57 4.89 -4.60
CA GLN A 130 -12.01 4.62 -5.97
C GLN A 130 -13.43 4.02 -6.00
N ARG A 131 -13.77 3.19 -5.02
CA ARG A 131 -15.07 2.50 -4.95
C ARG A 131 -16.18 3.41 -4.41
N TYR A 132 -15.90 4.13 -3.32
CA TYR A 132 -16.91 4.86 -2.53
C TYR A 132 -16.76 6.39 -2.56
N GLY A 133 -15.63 6.91 -3.02
CA GLY A 133 -15.31 8.35 -3.01
C GLY A 133 -15.52 9.06 -4.35
N ARG A 134 -16.27 8.46 -5.29
CA ARG A 134 -16.41 8.96 -6.68
C ARG A 134 -16.99 10.36 -6.78
N ASP A 135 -17.82 10.78 -5.82
CA ASP A 135 -18.45 12.10 -5.81
C ASP A 135 -17.58 13.18 -5.14
N ALA A 136 -16.61 12.78 -4.32
CA ALA A 136 -15.79 13.69 -3.51
C ALA A 136 -14.39 13.95 -4.07
N LEU A 137 -13.90 13.07 -4.96
CA LEU A 137 -12.52 13.11 -5.46
C LEU A 137 -12.48 13.12 -6.99
N PRO A 138 -11.51 13.83 -7.60
CA PRO A 138 -11.30 13.76 -9.03
C PRO A 138 -10.95 12.32 -9.45
N ALA A 139 -11.73 11.75 -10.37
CA ALA A 139 -11.65 10.34 -10.74
C ALA A 139 -10.34 9.95 -11.43
N SER A 140 -9.61 10.90 -12.04
CA SER A 140 -8.36 10.61 -12.77
C SER A 140 -7.18 10.25 -11.86
N PRO A 141 -6.77 11.05 -10.85
CA PRO A 141 -5.64 10.69 -10.00
C PRO A 141 -5.89 9.45 -9.14
N VAL A 142 -7.12 9.27 -8.62
CA VAL A 142 -7.46 8.07 -7.83
C VAL A 142 -7.33 6.81 -8.69
N ARG A 143 -7.85 6.84 -9.91
CA ARG A 143 -7.75 5.72 -10.85
C ARG A 143 -6.31 5.41 -11.24
N VAL A 144 -5.49 6.44 -11.50
CA VAL A 144 -4.05 6.27 -11.76
C VAL A 144 -3.35 5.64 -10.55
N GLY A 145 -3.66 6.11 -9.34
CA GLY A 145 -3.13 5.55 -8.10
C GLY A 145 -3.47 4.08 -7.92
N VAL A 146 -4.73 3.69 -8.12
CA VAL A 146 -5.17 2.28 -8.03
C VAL A 146 -4.44 1.41 -9.05
N TRP A 147 -4.31 1.84 -10.31
CA TRP A 147 -3.55 1.08 -11.30
C TRP A 147 -2.06 1.01 -11.00
N ALA A 148 -1.48 2.05 -10.38
CA ALA A 148 -0.11 1.98 -9.89
C ALA A 148 0.05 0.91 -8.80
N VAL A 149 -0.91 0.78 -7.88
CA VAL A 149 -0.93 -0.31 -6.87
C VAL A 149 -0.97 -1.68 -7.55
N VAL A 150 -1.86 -1.88 -8.53
CA VAL A 150 -1.95 -3.13 -9.31
C VAL A 150 -0.62 -3.48 -9.95
N VAL A 151 0.00 -2.51 -10.64
CA VAL A 151 1.29 -2.71 -11.32
C VAL A 151 2.41 -3.04 -10.33
N VAL A 152 2.52 -2.32 -9.21
CA VAL A 152 3.58 -2.52 -8.22
C VAL A 152 3.43 -3.89 -7.54
N LEU A 153 2.23 -4.26 -7.10
CA LEU A 153 1.97 -5.56 -6.48
C LEU A 153 2.14 -6.71 -7.48
N GLY A 154 1.66 -6.51 -8.72
CA GLY A 154 1.83 -7.47 -9.81
C GLY A 154 3.30 -7.69 -10.13
N ALA A 155 4.07 -6.62 -10.31
CA ALA A 155 5.50 -6.68 -10.56
C ALA A 155 6.26 -7.34 -9.40
N ARG A 156 5.91 -7.00 -8.14
CA ARG A 156 6.49 -7.65 -6.95
C ARG A 156 6.17 -9.14 -6.89
N GLY A 157 4.93 -9.51 -7.20
CA GLY A 157 4.47 -10.90 -7.25
C GLY A 157 5.20 -11.70 -8.33
N VAL A 158 5.24 -11.21 -9.56
CA VAL A 158 5.98 -11.86 -10.66
C VAL A 158 7.47 -11.92 -10.34
N GLY A 159 8.07 -10.80 -9.95
CA GLY A 159 9.51 -10.69 -9.65
C GLY A 159 9.97 -11.64 -8.55
N GLY A 160 9.10 -11.96 -7.58
CA GLY A 160 9.41 -12.91 -6.52
C GLY A 160 9.67 -14.35 -7.00
N PHE A 161 9.07 -14.78 -8.12
CA PHE A 161 9.38 -16.08 -8.72
C PHE A 161 10.74 -16.12 -9.43
N PHE A 162 11.30 -14.95 -9.76
CA PHE A 162 12.63 -14.79 -10.35
C PHE A 162 13.68 -14.36 -9.33
N ASP A 163 13.29 -14.17 -8.06
CA ASP A 163 14.16 -13.60 -7.03
C ASP A 163 15.46 -14.38 -6.85
N ALA A 164 15.37 -15.71 -6.75
CA ALA A 164 16.54 -16.59 -6.67
C ALA A 164 17.49 -16.50 -7.88
N ARG A 165 17.06 -15.95 -9.02
CA ARG A 165 17.95 -15.67 -10.17
C ARG A 165 18.62 -14.31 -10.05
N LEU A 166 17.89 -13.31 -9.54
CA LEU A 166 18.37 -11.93 -9.37
C LEU A 166 19.26 -11.78 -8.14
N ARG A 167 18.97 -12.53 -7.08
CA ARG A 167 19.69 -12.53 -5.80
C ARG A 167 20.04 -13.97 -5.41
N PRO A 168 21.06 -14.60 -6.02
CA PRO A 168 21.39 -15.99 -5.77
C PRO A 168 21.64 -16.33 -4.28
N ALA A 169 22.07 -15.35 -3.49
CA ALA A 169 22.29 -15.48 -2.04
C ALA A 169 21.01 -15.82 -1.26
N THR A 170 19.81 -15.54 -1.77
CA THR A 170 18.55 -15.84 -1.07
C THR A 170 18.16 -17.32 -1.14
N ARG A 171 18.72 -18.10 -2.08
CA ARG A 171 18.36 -19.52 -2.30
C ARG A 171 18.59 -20.42 -1.09
N ALA A 172 19.63 -20.12 -0.30
CA ALA A 172 19.97 -20.89 0.88
C ALA A 172 19.15 -20.47 2.11
N LEU A 173 18.34 -19.41 2.00
CA LEU A 173 17.58 -18.84 3.10
C LEU A 173 16.13 -19.32 3.08
N PRO A 174 15.47 -19.45 4.26
CA PRO A 174 14.04 -19.75 4.35
C PRO A 174 13.15 -18.81 3.52
N TYR A 175 13.61 -17.58 3.33
CA TYR A 175 12.97 -16.57 2.49
C TYR A 175 12.64 -17.07 1.09
N ASP A 176 13.53 -17.77 0.36
CA ASP A 176 13.23 -18.15 -1.03
C ASP A 176 11.98 -19.03 -1.14
N ARG A 177 11.87 -20.03 -0.25
CA ARG A 177 10.71 -20.92 -0.19
C ARG A 177 9.43 -20.15 0.14
N LEU A 178 9.48 -19.28 1.16
CA LEU A 178 8.31 -18.48 1.56
C LEU A 178 7.94 -17.43 0.51
N ASN A 179 8.93 -16.83 -0.13
CA ASN A 179 8.71 -15.85 -1.18
C ASN A 179 7.98 -16.49 -2.36
N ARG A 180 8.34 -17.72 -2.76
CA ARG A 180 7.68 -18.43 -3.86
C ARG A 180 6.31 -19.00 -3.49
N LEU A 181 6.14 -19.51 -2.27
CA LEU A 181 4.92 -20.20 -1.85
C LEU A 181 3.86 -19.30 -1.22
N VAL A 182 4.26 -18.17 -0.64
CA VAL A 182 3.37 -17.30 0.16
C VAL A 182 3.43 -15.86 -0.32
N TYR A 183 4.61 -15.22 -0.32
CA TYR A 183 4.67 -13.76 -0.52
C TYR A 183 4.35 -13.34 -1.96
N SER A 184 4.86 -14.09 -2.95
CA SER A 184 4.61 -13.82 -4.37
C SER A 184 3.17 -14.12 -4.77
N PRO A 185 2.58 -15.28 -4.41
CA PRO A 185 1.16 -15.54 -4.61
C PRO A 185 0.25 -14.50 -3.93
N LEU A 186 0.57 -14.10 -2.69
CA LEU A 186 -0.21 -13.08 -1.99
C LEU A 186 -0.19 -11.73 -2.72
N SER A 187 0.99 -11.30 -3.20
CA SER A 187 1.10 -10.05 -3.96
C SER A 187 0.31 -10.09 -5.26
N LEU A 188 0.34 -11.23 -5.98
CA LEU A 188 -0.46 -11.41 -7.20
C LEU A 188 -1.97 -11.45 -6.91
N ALA A 189 -2.38 -12.14 -5.84
CA ALA A 189 -3.77 -12.21 -5.42
C ALA A 189 -4.31 -10.81 -5.05
N LEU A 190 -3.52 -10.00 -4.34
CA LEU A 190 -3.87 -8.61 -4.04
C LEU A 190 -3.95 -7.76 -5.30
N ALA A 191 -2.99 -7.88 -6.22
CA ALA A 191 -3.05 -7.17 -7.50
C ALA A 191 -4.32 -7.50 -8.29
N ALA A 192 -4.68 -8.79 -8.37
CA ALA A 192 -5.89 -9.25 -9.04
C ALA A 192 -7.18 -8.78 -8.34
N ALA A 193 -7.22 -8.83 -7.01
CA ALA A 193 -8.37 -8.36 -6.23
C ALA A 193 -8.60 -6.85 -6.40
N VAL A 194 -7.51 -6.06 -6.34
CA VAL A 194 -7.58 -4.61 -6.57
C VAL A 194 -8.01 -4.30 -8.00
N ALA A 195 -7.48 -5.02 -9.01
CA ALA A 195 -7.89 -4.84 -10.39
C ALA A 195 -9.37 -5.19 -10.60
N GLY A 196 -9.85 -6.30 -10.02
CA GLY A 196 -11.25 -6.70 -10.08
C GLY A 196 -12.17 -5.66 -9.44
N ALA A 197 -11.81 -5.15 -8.25
CA ALA A 197 -12.56 -4.08 -7.59
C ALA A 197 -12.60 -2.77 -8.39
N ALA A 198 -11.59 -2.51 -9.22
CA ALA A 198 -11.49 -1.30 -10.04
C ALA A 198 -12.24 -1.40 -11.39
N LEU A 199 -12.50 -2.63 -11.86
CA LEU A 199 -13.16 -2.90 -13.14
C LEU A 199 -14.68 -3.09 -13.01
N ASP A 200 -15.17 -3.43 -11.81
CA ASP A 200 -16.61 -3.47 -11.44
C ASP A 200 -17.19 -2.07 -11.15
#